data_AF-A0A2N1QMZ6-F1
#
_entry.id   AF-A0A2N1QMZ6-F1
#
_cell.length_a   1.000
_cell.length_b   1.000
_cell.length_c   1.000
_cell.angle_alpha   90.00
_cell.angle_beta   90.00
_cell.angle_gamma   90.00
#
_symmetry.space_group_name_H-M   'P 1'
#
loop_
_entity.id
_entity.type
_entity.pdbx_description
1 polymer ?
#
loop_
_entity_poly.entity_id
_entity_poly.type
_entity_poly.pdbx_seq_one_letter_code
_entity_poly.pdbx_strand_id
1 'polypeptide(L)'
;MAERTKKSRVPHVFALMFLITIIMAILTWVIPAGEYERIKVGARTVVVADSFKVVDSNPQGFWQVFDAVVKGWIQSASMIFMVFF
;
A
#
# COMPACT_ATOMS: atom_id res chain seq x y z
N MET A 1 23.50 15.18 36.78
CA MET A 1 22.78 15.97 35.75
C MET A 1 23.29 15.56 34.37
N ALA A 2 22.53 14.74 33.65
CA ALA A 2 22.64 14.60 32.20
C ALA A 2 21.51 13.67 31.72
N GLU A 3 20.28 14.20 31.69
CA GLU A 3 19.19 13.52 30.99
C GLU A 3 19.45 13.70 29.49
N ARG A 4 20.09 12.71 28.85
CA ARG A 4 20.20 12.68 27.38
C ARG A 4 18.81 12.36 26.84
N THR A 5 17.98 13.39 26.69
CA THR A 5 16.73 13.26 25.95
C THR A 5 17.11 12.95 24.51
N LYS A 6 17.11 11.65 24.17
CA LYS A 6 17.16 11.20 22.78
C LYS A 6 15.86 11.69 22.16
N LYS A 7 15.86 12.93 21.66
CA LYS A 7 14.76 13.52 20.92
C LYS A 7 14.46 12.56 19.78
N SER A 8 13.46 11.70 19.97
CA SER A 8 12.99 10.79 18.94
C SER A 8 12.46 11.70 17.84
N ARG A 9 13.30 11.98 16.85
CA ARG A 9 12.89 12.64 15.63
C ARG A 9 12.05 11.60 14.91
N VAL A 10 10.76 11.58 15.23
CA VAL A 10 9.77 10.85 14.44
C VAL A 10 10.05 11.25 13.00
N PRO A 11 10.33 10.28 12.10
CA PRO A 11 10.56 10.59 10.71
C PRO A 11 9.41 11.44 10.19
N HIS A 12 9.71 12.45 9.37
CA HIS A 12 8.67 13.23 8.71
C HIS A 12 7.65 12.27 8.07
N VAL A 13 6.37 12.61 8.06
CA VAL A 13 5.30 11.73 7.54
C VAL A 13 5.65 11.14 6.17
N PHE A 14 6.20 11.93 5.24
CA PHE A 14 6.72 11.43 3.95
C PHE A 14 7.82 10.36 4.08
N ALA A 15 8.78 10.53 4.98
CA ALA A 15 9.83 9.55 5.24
C ALA A 15 9.26 8.27 5.87
N LEU A 16 8.29 8.40 6.77
CA LEU A 16 7.58 7.27 7.35
C LEU A 16 6.80 6.49 6.28
N MET A 17 6.04 7.18 5.44
CA MET A 17 5.29 6.56 4.35
C MET A 17 6.22 5.82 3.40
N PHE A 18 7.33 6.43 2.99
CA PHE A 18 8.32 5.80 2.12
C PHE A 18 8.92 4.53 2.74
N LEU A 19 9.25 4.56 4.04
CA LEU A 19 9.76 3.40 4.75
C LEU A 19 8.73 2.25 4.81
N ILE A 20 7.46 2.58 5.04
CA ILE A 20 6.37 1.59 5.01
C ILE A 20 6.21 1.02 3.60
N THR A 21 6.29 1.84 2.54
CA THR A 21 6.23 1.36 1.16
C THR A 21 7.36 0.38 0.85
N ILE A 22 8.59 0.66 1.29
CA ILE A 22 9.73 -0.27 1.14
C ILE A 22 9.46 -1.59 1.86
N ILE A 23 8.99 -1.54 3.12
CA ILE A 23 8.68 -2.74 3.89
C ILE A 23 7.60 -3.57 3.18
N MET A 24 6.54 -2.93 2.69
CA MET A 24 5.47 -3.61 1.96
C MET A 24 5.98 -4.23 0.66
N ALA A 25 6.84 -3.54 -0.09
CA ALA A 25 7.49 -4.09 -1.27
C ALA A 25 8.30 -5.35 -0.92
N ILE A 26 9.04 -5.33 0.20
CA ILE A 26 9.79 -6.50 0.67
C ILE A 26 8.88 -7.68 1.00
N LEU A 27 7.76 -7.41 1.66
CA LEU A 27 6.79 -8.44 2.01
C LEU A 27 6.16 -9.12 0.79
N THR A 28 6.13 -8.46 -0.38
CA THR A 28 5.59 -9.08 -1.62
C THR A 28 6.41 -10.25 -2.16
N TRP A 29 7.67 -10.44 -1.70
CA TRP A 29 8.45 -11.63 -2.03
C TRP A 29 8.16 -12.82 -1.12
N VAL A 30 7.70 -12.56 0.11
CA VAL A 30 7.48 -13.60 1.13
C VAL A 30 6.02 -14.05 1.15
N ILE A 31 5.09 -13.14 0.89
CA ILE A 31 3.65 -13.41 0.98
C ILE A 31 3.10 -13.69 -0.43
N PRO A 32 2.56 -14.89 -0.69
CA PRO A 32 1.99 -15.22 -1.98
C PRO A 32 0.74 -14.40 -2.26
N ALA A 33 0.53 -14.06 -3.53
CA ALA A 33 -0.68 -13.39 -3.97
C ALA A 33 -1.88 -14.36 -3.90
N GLY A 34 -3.01 -13.87 -3.38
CA GLY A 34 -4.24 -14.64 -3.29
C GLY A 34 -5.44 -13.80 -3.73
N GLU A 35 -6.39 -14.44 -4.40
CA GLU A 35 -7.62 -13.81 -4.85
C GLU A 35 -8.83 -14.68 -4.51
N TYR A 36 -9.95 -14.02 -4.19
CA TYR A 36 -11.26 -14.65 -4.08
C TYR A 36 -12.05 -14.41 -5.35
N GLU A 37 -12.76 -15.43 -5.82
CA GLU A 37 -13.68 -15.28 -6.93
C GLU A 37 -14.85 -14.39 -6.54
N ARG A 38 -15.19 -13.46 -7.45
CA ARG A 38 -16.26 -12.48 -7.25
C ARG A 38 -17.31 -12.68 -8.33
N ILE A 39 -18.54 -12.94 -7.90
CA ILE A 39 -19.70 -13.08 -8.80
C ILE A 39 -20.66 -11.90 -8.63
N LYS A 40 -21.29 -11.47 -9.72
CA LYS A 40 -22.34 -10.45 -9.68
C LYS A 40 -23.67 -11.11 -9.35
N VAL A 41 -24.22 -10.77 -8.18
CA VAL A 41 -25.58 -11.15 -7.78
C VAL A 41 -26.43 -9.88 -7.82
N GLY A 42 -27.11 -9.66 -8.96
CA GLY A 42 -27.89 -8.46 -9.22
C GLY A 42 -27.03 -7.19 -9.26
N ALA A 43 -27.28 -6.25 -8.35
CA ALA A 43 -26.55 -4.99 -8.24
C ALA A 43 -25.28 -5.06 -7.36
N ARG A 44 -25.00 -6.21 -6.74
CA ARG A 44 -23.87 -6.36 -5.81
C ARG A 44 -22.87 -7.39 -6.31
N THR A 45 -21.59 -7.11 -6.10
CA THR A 45 -20.50 -8.06 -6.34
C THR A 45 -20.23 -8.79 -5.02
N VAL A 46 -20.44 -10.10 -4.98
CA VAL A 46 -20.30 -10.93 -3.79
C VAL A 46 -19.11 -11.87 -3.96
N VAL A 47 -18.31 -12.02 -2.91
CA VAL A 47 -17.21 -12.99 -2.87
C VAL A 47 -17.78 -14.40 -2.67
N VAL A 48 -17.33 -15.36 -3.48
CA VAL A 48 -17.73 -16.76 -3.32
C VAL A 48 -16.97 -17.34 -2.13
N ALA A 49 -17.70 -17.84 -1.13
CA ALA A 49 -17.10 -18.50 0.01
C ALA A 49 -16.30 -19.73 -0.46
N ASP A 50 -15.14 -19.97 0.14
CA ASP A 50 -14.23 -21.09 -0.20
C ASP A 50 -13.57 -21.04 -1.59
N SER A 51 -13.66 -19.91 -2.31
CA SER A 51 -13.03 -19.72 -3.64
C SER A 51 -11.61 -19.13 -3.59
N PHE A 52 -10.94 -19.22 -2.44
CA PHE A 52 -9.59 -18.69 -2.30
C PHE A 52 -8.63 -19.46 -3.22
N LYS A 53 -7.99 -18.75 -4.15
CA LYS A 53 -6.95 -19.31 -5.01
C LYS A 53 -5.68 -18.48 -4.89
N VAL A 54 -4.55 -19.19 -4.79
CA VAL A 54 -3.23 -18.57 -4.93
C VAL A 54 -3.04 -18.26 -6.41
N VAL A 55 -2.67 -17.02 -6.70
CA VAL A 55 -2.42 -16.53 -8.06
C VAL A 55 -0.94 -16.29 -8.27
N ASP A 56 -0.54 -16.03 -9.51
CA ASP A 56 0.85 -15.73 -9.83
C ASP A 56 1.35 -14.54 -9.01
N SER A 57 2.46 -14.76 -8.31
CA SER A 57 3.06 -13.73 -7.48
C SER A 57 3.64 -12.62 -8.36
N ASN A 58 3.27 -11.38 -8.08
CA ASN A 58 3.81 -10.20 -8.76
C ASN A 58 4.63 -9.34 -7.77
N PRO A 59 5.84 -9.79 -7.40
CA PRO A 59 6.65 -9.10 -6.42
C PRO A 59 7.04 -7.71 -6.91
N GLN A 60 7.08 -6.74 -6.01
CA GLN A 60 7.35 -5.35 -6.34
C GLN A 60 8.85 -5.13 -6.56
N GLY A 61 9.23 -4.72 -7.77
CA GLY A 61 10.61 -4.39 -8.10
C GLY A 61 11.08 -3.06 -7.49
N PHE A 62 12.40 -2.83 -7.45
CA PHE A 62 13.00 -1.59 -6.93
C PHE A 62 12.41 -0.32 -7.57
N TRP A 63 12.25 -0.31 -8.90
CA TRP A 63 11.67 0.83 -9.62
C TRP A 63 10.18 1.05 -9.32
N GLN A 64 9.45 -0.02 -9.01
CA GLN A 64 8.02 0.06 -8.71
C GLN A 64 7.74 0.72 -7.37
N VAL A 65 8.71 0.73 -6.44
CA VAL A 65 8.61 1.48 -5.18
C VAL A 65 8.54 2.99 -5.45
N PHE A 66 9.33 3.52 -6.38
CA PHE A 66 9.28 4.93 -6.75
C PHE A 66 7.99 5.27 -7.51
N ASP A 67 7.59 4.40 -8.43
CA ASP A 67 6.32 4.53 -9.16
C ASP A 67 5.11 4.51 -8.21
N ALA A 68 5.13 3.68 -7.16
CA ALA A 68 4.08 3.63 -6.14
C ALA A 68 3.88 4.98 -5.43
N VAL A 69 4.95 5.75 -5.20
CA VAL A 69 4.85 7.10 -4.63
C VAL A 69 4.09 8.03 -5.57
N VAL A 70 4.45 8.05 -6.86
CA VAL A 70 3.79 8.90 -7.88
C VAL A 70 2.33 8.48 -8.07
N LYS A 71 2.06 7.18 -8.15
CA LYS A 71 0.70 6.63 -8.25
C LYS A 71 -0.16 7.03 -7.05
N GLY A 72 0.40 6.98 -5.83
CA GLY A 72 -0.30 7.44 -4.63
C GLY A 72 -0.71 8.92 -4.69
N TRP A 73 0.16 9.77 -5.26
CA TRP A 73 -0.16 11.19 -5.49
C TRP A 73 -1.25 11.37 -6.55
N ILE A 74 -1.20 10.63 -7.67
CA ILE A 74 -2.24 10.68 -8.71
C ILE A 74 -3.59 10.24 -8.14
N GLN A 75 -3.61 9.19 -7.32
CA GLN A 75 -4.84 8.70 -6.69
C GLN A 75 -5.41 9.71 -5.68
N SER A 76 -4.54 10.45 -5.00
CA SER A 76 -4.91 11.51 -4.06
C SER A 76 -5.21 12.85 -4.76
N ALA A 77 -4.92 12.98 -6.07
CA ALA A 77 -5.02 14.23 -6.79
C ALA A 77 -6.45 14.78 -6.76
N SER A 78 -7.47 13.93 -6.91
CA SER A 78 -8.87 14.36 -6.84
C SER A 78 -9.22 15.01 -5.50
N MET A 79 -8.71 14.46 -4.38
CA MET A 79 -8.91 15.02 -3.04
C MET A 79 -8.16 16.34 -2.86
N ILE A 80 -6.93 16.44 -3.40
CA ILE A 80 -6.16 17.68 -3.41
C ILE A 80 -6.93 18.75 -4.19
N PHE A 81 -7.38 18.46 -5.42
CA PHE A 81 -8.15 19.39 -6.25
C PHE A 81 -9.44 19.85 -5.56
N MET A 82 -10.18 18.95 -4.91
CA MET A 82 -11.41 19.28 -4.17
C MET A 82 -11.19 20.22 -2.98
N VAL A 83 -10.01 20.20 -2.36
CA VAL A 83 -9.71 21.08 -1.22
C VAL A 83 -9.23 22.46 -1.67
N PHE A 84 -8.52 22.54 -2.79
CA PHE A 84 -7.94 23.78 -3.29
C PHE A 84 -8.87 24.59 -4.21
N PHE A 85 -9.93 23.99 -4.76
CA PHE A 85 -10.91 24.62 -5.65
C PHE A 85 -12.34 24.42 -5.11
#